data_AF-W1WDG2-F1
#
_entry.id   AF-W1WDG2-F1
#
_cell.length_a   1.000
_cell.length_b   1.000
_cell.length_c   1.000
_cell.angle_alpha   90.00
_cell.angle_beta   90.00
_cell.angle_gamma   90.00
#
_symmetry.space_group_name_H-M   'P 1'
#
loop_
_entity.id
_entity.type
_entity.pdbx_description
1 polymer ?
#
loop_
_entity_poly.entity_id
_entity_poly.type
_entity_poly.pdbx_seq_one_letter_code
_entity_poly.pdbx_strand_id
1 'polypeptide(L)'
;MLTNLFTILWLIISIIFITFITITFVKGIKQKRYKPFLIFSIITFIVGLICFILMMIFYNIKLDNFKTITLKDGYYEVGKDIKPGHYEIKSKDNKGYIAIKGKSNYRSLNEEFGNKYGTKNKPTVPSVTTYLFKGDKISLDNTVITTFKQVENKKMNKLSAGMWIVGKDIEPGKYKVHLTYPREYGGTINILTYNFTDKSYFLSGEEAEDIGVKEFEVELKENQDFIIHHIYSVTLDKEKTSQ
;
A
#
# COMPACT_ATOMS: atom_id res chain seq x y z
N MET A 1 -11.68 -12.82 0.63
CA MET A 1 -12.06 -14.19 1.07
C MET A 1 -13.41 -14.18 1.80
N LEU A 2 -13.63 -13.30 2.79
CA LEU A 2 -14.92 -13.23 3.52
C LEU A 2 -16.14 -12.83 2.66
N THR A 3 -16.00 -11.93 1.68
CA THR A 3 -17.14 -11.55 0.81
C THR A 3 -17.72 -12.76 0.08
N ASN A 4 -16.87 -13.57 -0.55
CA ASN A 4 -17.30 -14.77 -1.26
C ASN A 4 -17.95 -15.80 -0.32
N LEU A 5 -17.46 -15.92 0.92
CA LEU A 5 -18.05 -16.79 1.94
C LEU A 5 -19.49 -16.37 2.29
N PHE A 6 -19.71 -15.08 2.59
CA PHE A 6 -21.06 -14.59 2.93
C PHE A 6 -22.01 -14.60 1.74
N THR A 7 -21.53 -14.39 0.51
CA THR A 7 -22.33 -14.55 -0.71
C THR A 7 -22.82 -15.98 -0.88
N ILE A 8 -21.95 -16.98 -0.71
CA ILE A 8 -22.33 -18.40 -0.81
C ILE A 8 -23.29 -18.78 0.31
N LEU A 9 -23.00 -18.36 1.55
CA LEU A 9 -23.84 -18.64 2.72
C LEU A 9 -25.24 -18.04 2.57
N TRP A 10 -25.34 -16.79 2.10
CA TRP A 10 -26.61 -16.13 1.82
C TRP A 10 -27.44 -16.87 0.77
N LEU A 11 -26.81 -17.35 -0.31
CA LEU A 11 -27.49 -18.09 -1.37
C LEU A 11 -28.03 -19.44 -0.88
N ILE A 12 -27.23 -20.19 -0.12
CA ILE A 12 -27.65 -21.47 0.47
C ILE A 12 -28.85 -21.27 1.41
N ILE A 13 -28.77 -20.28 2.30
CA ILE A 13 -29.83 -20.00 3.28
C ILE A 13 -31.12 -19.53 2.60
N SER A 14 -31.00 -18.77 1.50
CA SER A 14 -32.15 -18.33 0.70
C SER A 14 -32.90 -19.50 0.06
N ILE A 15 -32.18 -20.49 -0.47
CA ILE A 15 -32.79 -21.73 -1.03
C ILE A 15 -33.51 -22.52 0.07
N ILE A 16 -32.87 -22.65 1.24
CA ILE A 16 -33.47 -23.32 2.40
C ILE A 16 -34.75 -22.61 2.81
N PHE A 17 -34.73 -21.28 2.94
CA PHE A 17 -35.91 -20.47 3.28
C PHE A 17 -37.07 -20.70 2.30
N ILE A 18 -36.81 -20.62 0.98
CA ILE A 18 -37.82 -20.85 -0.07
C ILE A 18 -38.43 -22.26 0.05
N THR A 19 -37.62 -23.25 0.38
CA THR A 19 -38.08 -24.64 0.56
C THR A 19 -39.03 -24.74 1.76
N PHE A 20 -38.65 -24.20 2.91
CA PHE A 20 -39.46 -24.26 4.13
C PHE A 20 -40.74 -23.44 4.06
N ILE A 21 -40.71 -22.27 3.41
CA ILE A 21 -41.91 -21.45 3.25
C ILE A 21 -42.93 -22.13 2.32
N THR A 22 -42.45 -22.80 1.26
CA THR A 22 -43.31 -23.58 0.34
C THR A 22 -43.97 -24.75 1.09
N ILE A 23 -43.21 -25.51 1.88
CA ILE A 23 -43.76 -26.60 2.72
C ILE A 23 -44.78 -26.05 3.72
N THR A 24 -44.49 -24.90 4.32
CA THR A 24 -45.39 -24.22 5.26
C THR A 24 -46.72 -23.90 4.60
N PHE A 25 -46.71 -23.33 3.40
CA PHE A 25 -47.91 -22.98 2.65
C PHE A 25 -48.74 -24.23 2.29
N VAL A 26 -48.09 -25.28 1.76
CA VAL A 26 -48.75 -26.54 1.41
C VAL A 26 -49.39 -27.20 2.65
N LYS A 27 -48.69 -27.22 3.79
CA LYS A 27 -49.24 -27.79 5.03
C LYS A 27 -50.32 -26.91 5.66
N GLY A 28 -50.21 -25.59 5.52
CA GLY A 28 -51.22 -24.62 5.96
C GLY A 28 -52.54 -24.80 5.22
N ILE A 29 -52.50 -24.90 3.88
CA ILE A 29 -53.69 -25.18 3.06
C ILE A 29 -54.35 -26.50 3.47
N LYS A 30 -53.55 -27.55 3.71
CA LYS A 30 -54.05 -28.88 4.09
C LYS A 30 -54.50 -28.98 5.56
N GLN A 31 -54.53 -27.87 6.32
CA GLN A 31 -54.80 -27.80 7.77
C GLN A 31 -53.98 -28.82 8.61
N LYS A 32 -52.77 -29.17 8.14
CA LYS A 32 -51.85 -30.07 8.85
C LYS A 32 -50.95 -29.26 9.79
N ARG A 33 -50.14 -29.94 10.61
CA ARG A 33 -49.18 -29.31 11.54
C ARG A 33 -48.11 -28.48 10.81
N TYR A 34 -48.39 -27.20 10.54
CA TYR A 34 -47.54 -26.27 9.79
C TYR A 34 -46.64 -25.40 10.69
N LYS A 35 -47.05 -25.16 11.95
CA LYS A 35 -46.34 -24.31 12.93
C LYS A 35 -44.81 -24.52 13.02
N PRO A 36 -44.25 -25.75 13.08
CA PRO A 36 -42.80 -25.93 13.14
C PRO A 36 -42.08 -25.48 11.85
N PHE A 37 -42.71 -25.67 10.68
CA PHE A 37 -42.15 -25.22 9.40
C PHE A 37 -42.20 -23.69 9.27
N LEU A 38 -43.25 -23.07 9.82
CA LEU A 38 -43.35 -21.61 9.90
C LEU A 38 -42.22 -21.02 10.77
N ILE A 39 -41.98 -21.59 11.95
CA ILE A 39 -40.88 -21.17 12.84
C ILE A 39 -39.53 -21.30 12.12
N PHE A 40 -39.29 -22.43 11.45
CA PHE A 40 -38.04 -22.64 10.72
C PHE A 40 -37.87 -21.66 9.55
N SER A 41 -38.96 -21.34 8.85
CA SER A 41 -38.97 -20.32 7.79
C SER A 41 -38.61 -18.93 8.34
N ILE A 42 -39.16 -18.55 9.49
CA ILE A 42 -38.83 -17.27 10.13
C ILE A 42 -37.36 -17.21 10.54
N ILE A 43 -36.83 -18.29 11.15
CA ILE A 43 -35.41 -18.34 11.54
C ILE A 43 -34.49 -18.21 10.32
N THR A 44 -34.75 -19.01 9.28
CA THR A 44 -33.92 -18.99 8.05
C THR A 44 -33.98 -17.65 7.33
N PHE A 45 -35.13 -16.98 7.34
CA PHE A 45 -35.26 -15.61 6.83
C PHE A 45 -34.37 -14.61 7.59
N ILE A 46 -34.40 -14.64 8.93
CA ILE A 46 -33.60 -13.74 9.76
C ILE A 46 -32.10 -13.98 9.55
N VAL A 47 -31.66 -15.24 9.56
CA VAL A 47 -30.25 -15.58 9.32
C VAL A 47 -29.82 -15.18 7.90
N GLY A 48 -30.69 -15.36 6.92
CA GLY A 48 -30.47 -14.91 5.55
C GLY A 48 -30.29 -13.39 5.47
N LEU A 49 -31.15 -12.62 6.15
CA LEU A 49 -31.05 -11.16 6.20
C LEU A 49 -29.74 -10.69 6.86
N ILE A 50 -29.31 -11.35 7.94
CA ILE A 50 -28.01 -11.07 8.58
C ILE A 50 -26.86 -11.34 7.61
N CYS A 51 -26.86 -12.48 6.92
CA CYS A 51 -25.83 -12.81 5.93
C CYS A 51 -25.80 -11.80 4.77
N PHE A 52 -26.97 -11.34 4.32
CA PHE A 52 -27.10 -10.31 3.29
C PHE A 52 -26.51 -8.97 3.75
N ILE A 53 -26.84 -8.52 4.97
CA ILE A 53 -26.30 -7.29 5.55
C ILE A 53 -24.77 -7.39 5.69
N LEU A 54 -24.27 -8.50 6.22
CA LEU A 54 -22.82 -8.75 6.32
C LEU A 54 -22.15 -8.74 4.95
N MET A 55 -22.73 -9.40 3.95
CA MET A 55 -22.24 -9.36 2.57
C MET A 55 -22.15 -7.92 2.05
N MET A 56 -23.19 -7.10 2.24
CA MET A 56 -23.19 -5.69 1.82
C MET A 56 -22.13 -4.88 2.55
N ILE A 57 -21.94 -5.08 3.85
CA ILE A 57 -20.88 -4.42 4.63
C ILE A 57 -19.49 -4.82 4.08
N PHE A 58 -19.22 -6.11 3.92
CA PHE A 58 -17.93 -6.58 3.41
C PHE A 58 -17.69 -6.25 1.93
N TYR A 59 -18.75 -6.08 1.14
CA TYR A 59 -18.65 -5.62 -0.25
C TYR A 59 -18.27 -4.13 -0.30
N ASN A 60 -18.91 -3.29 0.53
CA ASN A 60 -18.60 -1.87 0.62
C ASN A 60 -17.22 -1.59 1.25
N ILE A 61 -16.74 -2.44 2.16
CA ILE A 61 -15.36 -2.35 2.67
C ILE A 61 -14.33 -2.64 1.58
N LYS A 62 -14.68 -3.42 0.55
CA LYS A 62 -13.79 -3.73 -0.57
C LYS A 62 -13.68 -2.60 -1.60
N LEU A 63 -14.39 -1.50 -1.39
CA LEU A 63 -14.38 -0.32 -2.25
C LEU A 63 -13.78 0.89 -1.52
N ASP A 64 -12.62 0.72 -0.87
CA ASP A 64 -11.71 1.85 -0.69
C ASP A 64 -11.20 2.22 -2.09
N ASN A 65 -12.00 3.01 -2.82
CA ASN A 65 -11.49 3.78 -3.94
C ASN A 65 -10.35 4.60 -3.37
N PHE A 66 -9.11 4.15 -3.58
CA PHE A 66 -7.90 4.78 -3.06
C PHE A 66 -8.01 6.28 -3.24
N LYS A 67 -8.18 6.98 -2.11
CA LYS A 67 -8.51 8.38 -2.15
C LYS A 67 -7.31 9.10 -2.73
N THR A 68 -7.50 9.65 -3.92
CA THR A 68 -6.51 10.50 -4.56
C THR A 68 -6.80 11.93 -4.12
N ILE A 69 -5.78 12.61 -3.61
CA ILE A 69 -5.84 14.04 -3.29
C ILE A 69 -4.80 14.77 -4.13
N THR A 70 -5.13 16.00 -4.49
CA THR A 70 -4.29 16.86 -5.30
C THR A 70 -3.99 18.13 -4.51
N LEU A 71 -2.72 18.47 -4.37
CA LEU A 71 -2.23 19.65 -3.66
C LEU A 71 -1.45 20.54 -4.63
N LYS A 72 -1.44 21.85 -4.37
CA LYS A 72 -0.57 22.81 -5.07
C LYS A 72 0.74 22.95 -4.28
N ASP A 73 1.62 23.83 -4.75
CA ASP A 73 2.80 24.24 -4.00
C ASP A 73 2.39 24.83 -2.63
N GLY A 74 3.18 24.55 -1.59
CA GLY A 74 2.89 25.00 -0.24
C GLY A 74 3.38 24.05 0.85
N TYR A 75 2.97 24.35 2.08
CA TYR A 75 3.31 23.61 3.29
C TYR A 75 2.07 22.93 3.87
N TYR A 76 2.19 21.66 4.22
CA TYR A 76 1.09 20.83 4.68
C TYR A 76 1.49 19.99 5.89
N GLU A 77 0.51 19.65 6.71
CA GLU A 77 0.66 18.77 7.87
C GLU A 77 -0.24 17.53 7.74
N VAL A 78 0.36 16.35 7.86
CA VAL A 78 -0.35 15.08 7.82
C VAL A 78 -1.23 14.92 9.07
N GLY A 79 -2.50 14.61 8.86
CA GLY A 79 -3.55 14.59 9.87
C GLY A 79 -4.40 15.86 9.89
N LYS A 80 -3.96 16.95 9.25
CA LYS A 80 -4.73 18.18 9.04
C LYS A 80 -5.14 18.32 7.58
N ASP A 81 -4.16 18.39 6.69
CA ASP A 81 -4.38 18.69 5.27
C ASP A 81 -4.49 17.42 4.42
N ILE A 82 -3.75 16.38 4.81
CA ILE A 82 -3.76 15.06 4.18
C ILE A 82 -3.91 13.98 5.26
N LYS A 83 -4.69 12.92 5.00
CA LYS A 83 -4.84 11.83 5.98
C LYS A 83 -3.53 11.01 6.07
N PRO A 84 -3.22 10.43 7.24
CA PRO A 84 -2.13 9.46 7.34
C PRO A 84 -2.40 8.23 6.45
N GLY A 85 -1.36 7.65 5.87
CA GLY A 85 -1.49 6.51 4.96
C GLY A 85 -0.23 6.24 4.14
N HIS A 86 -0.33 5.27 3.23
CA HIS A 86 0.72 4.92 2.27
C HIS A 86 0.34 5.50 0.91
N TYR A 87 1.22 6.30 0.32
CA TYR A 87 0.92 7.08 -0.88
C TYR A 87 2.00 6.90 -1.95
N GLU A 88 1.56 6.77 -3.21
CA GLU A 88 2.35 7.10 -4.39
C GLU A 88 2.11 8.58 -4.72
N ILE A 89 3.19 9.35 -4.81
CA ILE A 89 3.18 10.81 -4.96
C ILE A 89 3.84 11.15 -6.30
N LYS A 90 3.14 11.95 -7.13
CA LYS A 90 3.61 12.36 -8.46
C LYS A 90 3.34 13.83 -8.70
N SER A 91 4.30 14.55 -9.27
CA SER A 91 4.09 15.88 -9.83
C SER A 91 3.49 15.79 -11.22
N LYS A 92 2.50 16.64 -11.54
CA LYS A 92 1.75 16.60 -12.81
C LYS A 92 2.65 16.64 -14.05
N ASP A 93 3.68 17.48 -14.02
CA ASP A 93 4.60 17.67 -15.14
C ASP A 93 5.97 17.00 -14.87
N ASN A 94 6.07 16.10 -13.88
CA ASN A 94 7.32 15.50 -13.40
C ASN A 94 8.41 16.56 -13.13
N LYS A 95 8.06 17.61 -12.39
CA LYS A 95 8.99 18.69 -12.03
C LYS A 95 8.74 19.20 -10.62
N GLY A 96 9.68 19.99 -10.12
CA GLY A 96 9.61 20.57 -8.79
C GLY A 96 10.12 19.60 -7.75
N TYR A 97 9.84 19.92 -6.50
CA TYR A 97 10.51 19.33 -5.36
C TYR A 97 9.51 19.00 -4.26
N ILE A 98 9.76 17.89 -3.58
CA ILE A 98 9.04 17.50 -2.37
C ILE A 98 10.04 17.31 -1.24
N ALA A 99 9.71 17.85 -0.06
CA ALA A 99 10.35 17.47 1.18
C ALA A 99 9.30 16.99 2.18
N ILE A 100 9.56 15.86 2.82
CA ILE A 100 8.76 15.28 3.89
C ILE A 100 9.67 15.21 5.11
N LYS A 101 9.31 15.96 6.16
CA LYS A 101 10.00 15.94 7.44
C LYS A 101 9.17 15.16 8.44
N GLY A 102 9.67 13.97 8.77
CA GLY A 102 9.11 13.16 9.85
C GLY A 102 9.42 13.74 11.24
N LYS A 103 8.84 13.13 12.29
CA LYS A 103 9.17 13.49 13.68
C LYS A 103 10.65 13.25 14.02
N SER A 104 11.24 12.19 13.46
CA SER A 104 12.66 11.90 13.53
C SER A 104 13.33 12.41 12.24
N ASN A 105 14.50 13.03 12.37
CA ASN A 105 15.26 13.49 11.21
C ASN A 105 15.65 12.31 10.29
N TYR A 106 15.84 11.11 10.84
CA TYR A 106 16.21 9.91 10.07
C TYR A 106 15.11 9.44 9.12
N ARG A 107 13.84 9.77 9.40
CA ARG A 107 12.66 9.41 8.57
C ARG A 107 12.21 10.57 7.68
N SER A 108 13.14 11.41 7.27
CA SER A 108 12.87 12.52 6.35
C SER A 108 13.26 12.13 4.94
N LEU A 109 12.51 12.62 3.96
CA LEU A 109 12.73 12.37 2.53
C LEU A 109 12.70 13.70 1.80
N ASN A 110 13.53 13.83 0.77
CA ASN A 110 13.50 14.96 -0.13
C ASN A 110 13.86 14.51 -1.53
N GLU A 111 13.03 14.88 -2.51
CA GLU A 111 13.22 14.44 -3.89
C GLU A 111 12.87 15.54 -4.89
N GLU A 112 13.65 15.61 -5.97
CA GLU A 112 13.33 16.41 -7.14
C GLU A 112 12.60 15.51 -8.16
N PHE A 113 11.46 15.97 -8.67
CA PHE A 113 10.70 15.22 -9.65
C PHE A 113 11.29 15.38 -11.05
N GLY A 114 11.32 14.29 -11.82
CA GLY A 114 11.81 14.26 -13.20
C GLY A 114 11.44 12.96 -13.92
N ASN A 115 11.34 13.03 -15.24
CA ASN A 115 11.11 11.86 -16.11
C ASN A 115 12.39 11.29 -16.72
N LYS A 116 13.53 11.80 -16.30
CA LYS A 116 14.89 11.32 -16.62
C LYS A 116 15.63 11.11 -15.30
N TYR A 117 16.87 10.60 -15.36
CA TYR A 117 17.68 10.37 -14.16
C TYR A 117 18.26 11.65 -13.52
N GLY A 118 18.04 12.81 -14.14
CA GLY A 118 18.58 14.09 -13.68
C GLY A 118 20.06 14.25 -14.06
N THR A 119 20.85 14.77 -13.14
CA THR A 119 22.32 14.87 -13.23
C THR A 119 22.94 14.35 -11.93
N LYS A 120 24.24 14.06 -11.91
CA LYS A 120 24.97 13.67 -10.68
C LYS A 120 24.67 14.56 -9.47
N ASN A 121 24.54 15.87 -9.67
CA ASN A 121 24.33 16.84 -8.58
C ASN A 121 22.85 17.19 -8.34
N LYS A 122 21.98 16.80 -9.26
CA LYS A 122 20.53 17.02 -9.20
C LYS A 122 19.82 15.79 -9.75
N PRO A 123 19.88 14.67 -9.01
CA PRO A 123 19.19 13.45 -9.40
C PRO A 123 17.68 13.70 -9.32
N THR A 124 16.93 13.09 -10.24
CA THR A 124 15.48 13.26 -10.28
C THR A 124 14.75 11.93 -10.33
N VAL A 125 13.56 11.88 -9.74
CA VAL A 125 12.73 10.67 -9.62
C VAL A 125 11.33 10.92 -10.19
N PRO A 126 10.67 9.92 -10.79
CA PRO A 126 9.36 10.12 -11.42
C PRO A 126 8.21 10.16 -10.41
N SER A 127 8.44 9.55 -9.25
CA SER A 127 7.44 9.37 -8.20
C SER A 127 8.12 9.03 -6.89
N VAL A 128 7.43 9.35 -5.81
CA VAL A 128 7.82 8.97 -4.45
C VAL A 128 6.75 8.08 -3.87
N THR A 129 7.12 6.91 -3.36
CA THR A 129 6.20 6.02 -2.65
C THR A 129 6.59 5.98 -1.18
N THR A 130 5.69 6.41 -0.29
CA THR A 130 6.05 6.61 1.12
C THR A 130 4.86 6.56 2.06
N TYR A 131 5.15 6.23 3.31
CA TYR A 131 4.19 6.34 4.41
C TYR A 131 4.22 7.75 5.00
N LEU A 132 3.06 8.38 5.01
CA LEU A 132 2.80 9.64 5.69
C LEU A 132 2.15 9.36 7.05
N PHE A 133 2.84 9.72 8.13
CA PHE A 133 2.35 9.59 9.48
C PHE A 133 1.80 10.90 10.04
N LYS A 134 0.86 10.80 10.97
CA LYS A 134 0.27 11.97 11.62
C LYS A 134 1.34 12.86 12.25
N GLY A 135 1.34 14.13 11.85
CA GLY A 135 2.29 15.16 12.29
C GLY A 135 3.50 15.35 11.38
N ASP A 136 3.68 14.53 10.33
CA ASP A 136 4.71 14.77 9.33
C ASP A 136 4.41 16.08 8.59
N LYS A 137 5.47 16.82 8.25
CA LYS A 137 5.39 18.09 7.52
C LYS A 137 5.82 17.88 6.08
N ILE A 138 5.02 18.37 5.14
CA ILE A 138 5.27 18.26 3.71
C ILE A 138 5.47 19.66 3.14
N SER A 139 6.52 19.83 2.33
CA SER A 139 6.78 21.02 1.52
C SER A 139 6.75 20.62 0.06
N LEU A 140 5.96 21.32 -0.74
CA LEU A 140 5.90 21.19 -2.19
C LEU A 140 6.36 22.51 -2.81
N ASP A 141 7.34 22.45 -3.69
CA ASP A 141 7.89 23.63 -4.35
C ASP A 141 8.01 23.39 -5.85
N ASN A 142 7.50 24.34 -6.64
CA ASN A 142 7.56 24.35 -8.08
C ASN A 142 6.99 23.09 -8.76
N THR A 143 6.09 22.36 -8.10
CA THR A 143 5.42 21.18 -8.66
C THR A 143 4.16 21.56 -9.43
N VAL A 144 3.62 22.76 -9.19
CA VAL A 144 2.35 23.30 -9.71
C VAL A 144 1.16 22.53 -9.13
N ILE A 145 1.12 21.22 -9.38
CA ILE A 145 0.13 20.27 -8.91
C ILE A 145 0.83 18.94 -8.57
N THR A 146 0.64 18.46 -7.34
CA THR A 146 1.09 17.15 -6.87
C THR A 146 -0.10 16.25 -6.53
N THR A 147 -0.09 15.03 -7.04
CA THR A 147 -1.08 14.00 -6.76
C THR A 147 -0.54 13.06 -5.70
N PHE A 148 -1.34 12.81 -4.66
CA PHE A 148 -1.11 11.80 -3.63
C PHE A 148 -2.18 10.73 -3.79
N LYS A 149 -1.78 9.60 -4.35
CA LYS A 149 -2.66 8.45 -4.56
C LYS A 149 -2.37 7.43 -3.48
N GLN A 150 -3.37 7.12 -2.65
CA GLN A 150 -3.21 6.07 -1.66
C GLN A 150 -2.92 4.72 -2.35
N VAL A 151 -2.04 3.91 -1.77
CA VAL A 151 -1.67 2.59 -2.31
C VAL A 151 -1.85 1.51 -1.25
N GLU A 152 -2.18 0.31 -1.71
CA GLU A 152 -2.26 -0.88 -0.86
C GLU A 152 -0.87 -1.41 -0.55
N ASN A 153 -0.71 -1.97 0.65
CA ASN A 153 0.53 -2.65 1.01
C ASN A 153 0.57 -3.97 0.25
N LYS A 154 1.56 -4.10 -0.63
CA LYS A 154 1.81 -5.32 -1.38
C LYS A 154 3.28 -5.63 -1.32
N LYS A 155 3.59 -6.91 -1.10
CA LYS A 155 4.95 -7.42 -1.20
C LYS A 155 5.49 -7.23 -2.61
N MET A 156 6.60 -6.52 -2.72
CA MET A 156 7.27 -6.27 -3.98
C MET A 156 8.77 -6.20 -3.77
N ASN A 157 9.49 -6.45 -4.86
CA ASN A 157 10.95 -6.47 -4.91
C ASN A 157 11.52 -5.38 -5.81
N LYS A 158 10.67 -4.69 -6.58
CA LYS A 158 11.04 -3.47 -7.33
C LYS A 158 10.42 -2.27 -6.63
N LEU A 159 11.24 -1.31 -6.21
CA LEU A 159 10.84 -0.21 -5.35
C LEU A 159 11.26 1.12 -5.98
N SER A 160 10.35 2.10 -6.00
CA SER A 160 10.68 3.49 -6.36
C SER A 160 11.40 4.22 -5.22
N ALA A 161 11.88 5.43 -5.49
CA ALA A 161 12.23 6.40 -4.45
C ALA A 161 11.14 6.50 -3.37
N GLY A 162 11.57 6.78 -2.14
CA GLY A 162 10.70 6.92 -0.98
C GLY A 162 11.02 5.91 0.12
N MET A 163 10.01 5.54 0.90
CA MET A 163 10.19 4.76 2.13
C MET A 163 9.26 3.57 2.18
N TRP A 164 9.86 2.42 2.44
CA TRP A 164 9.24 1.11 2.41
C TRP A 164 9.44 0.42 3.77
N ILE A 165 8.47 -0.37 4.22
CA ILE A 165 8.55 -1.06 5.51
C ILE A 165 8.71 -2.55 5.26
N VAL A 166 9.81 -3.12 5.75
CA VAL A 166 10.02 -4.57 5.74
C VAL A 166 8.97 -5.21 6.63
N GLY A 167 8.29 -6.23 6.13
CA GLY A 167 7.10 -6.81 6.78
C GLY A 167 5.76 -6.32 6.24
N LYS A 168 5.73 -5.13 5.60
CA LYS A 168 4.54 -4.64 4.87
C LYS A 168 4.73 -4.66 3.35
N ASP A 169 5.81 -4.05 2.87
CA ASP A 169 6.05 -3.84 1.44
C ASP A 169 7.15 -4.76 0.89
N ILE A 170 8.09 -5.15 1.76
CA ILE A 170 9.18 -6.07 1.44
C ILE A 170 9.05 -7.29 2.34
N GLU A 171 9.28 -8.49 1.84
CA GLU A 171 9.38 -9.67 2.71
C GLU A 171 10.69 -9.61 3.52
N PRO A 172 10.71 -10.09 4.77
CA PRO A 172 11.98 -10.32 5.46
C PRO A 172 12.84 -11.37 4.73
N GLY A 173 14.16 -11.19 4.77
CA GLY A 173 15.09 -12.12 4.14
C GLY A 173 16.42 -11.49 3.75
N LYS A 174 17.27 -12.28 3.11
CA LYS A 174 18.53 -11.85 2.51
C LYS A 174 18.31 -11.45 1.06
N TYR A 175 18.87 -10.30 0.69
CA TYR A 175 18.69 -9.71 -0.61
C TYR A 175 20.00 -9.21 -1.15
N LYS A 176 20.15 -9.39 -2.46
CA LYS A 176 21.07 -8.62 -3.27
C LYS A 176 20.32 -7.42 -3.84
N VAL A 177 20.77 -6.22 -3.51
CA VAL A 177 20.13 -4.95 -3.90
C VAL A 177 20.94 -4.28 -4.98
N HIS A 178 20.30 -3.87 -6.06
CA HIS A 178 20.93 -3.15 -7.16
C HIS A 178 19.96 -2.15 -7.80
N LEU A 179 20.50 -1.23 -8.59
CA LEU A 179 19.70 -0.30 -9.38
C LEU A 179 18.86 -1.06 -10.41
N THR A 180 17.59 -0.71 -10.56
CA THR A 180 16.76 -1.31 -11.62
C THR A 180 17.17 -0.81 -13.00
N TYR A 181 17.66 0.44 -13.08
CA TYR A 181 18.07 1.07 -14.33
C TYR A 181 19.57 1.41 -14.26
N PRO A 182 20.47 0.57 -14.79
CA PRO A 182 21.91 0.74 -14.61
C PRO A 182 22.46 2.11 -15.03
N ARG A 183 21.81 2.81 -15.97
CA ARG A 183 22.23 4.13 -16.46
C ARG A 183 21.88 5.30 -15.54
N GLU A 184 21.12 5.10 -14.47
CA GLU A 184 20.86 6.19 -13.52
C GLU A 184 22.13 6.59 -12.76
N TYR A 185 22.23 7.82 -12.26
CA TYR A 185 23.42 8.23 -11.50
C TYR A 185 23.55 7.48 -10.18
N GLY A 186 22.43 7.06 -9.60
CA GLY A 186 22.36 6.41 -8.30
C GLY A 186 22.05 7.39 -7.17
N GLY A 187 22.21 6.93 -5.93
CA GLY A 187 21.81 7.66 -4.74
C GLY A 187 21.99 6.83 -3.48
N THR A 188 21.27 7.20 -2.42
CA THR A 188 21.49 6.62 -1.09
C THR A 188 20.35 5.70 -0.68
N ILE A 189 20.68 4.56 -0.11
CA ILE A 189 19.74 3.68 0.59
C ILE A 189 20.08 3.70 2.07
N ASN A 190 19.10 4.03 2.90
CA ASN A 190 19.19 3.95 4.36
C ASN A 190 18.28 2.86 4.89
N ILE A 191 18.80 2.06 5.80
CA ILE A 191 18.04 1.04 6.53
C ILE A 191 17.99 1.47 7.98
N LEU A 192 16.78 1.69 8.48
CA LEU A 192 16.57 2.13 9.86
C LEU A 192 15.98 1.01 10.70
N THR A 193 16.51 0.89 11.92
CA THR A 193 15.98 0.04 12.98
C THR A 193 15.64 0.94 14.16
N TYR A 194 14.40 0.92 14.66
CA TYR A 194 13.94 1.78 15.76
C TYR A 194 14.20 3.29 15.57
N ASN A 195 14.05 3.81 14.35
CA ASN A 195 14.31 5.21 13.96
C ASN A 195 15.79 5.65 14.04
N PHE A 196 16.75 4.73 14.12
CA PHE A 196 18.18 5.00 13.96
C PHE A 196 18.70 4.37 12.68
N THR A 197 19.63 5.05 12.01
CA THR A 197 20.31 4.48 10.84
C THR A 197 21.17 3.30 11.28
N ASP A 198 20.73 2.10 10.88
CA ASP A 198 21.45 0.85 11.10
C ASP A 198 22.53 0.70 10.01
N LYS A 199 22.13 0.91 8.75
CA LYS A 199 23.02 0.82 7.59
C LYS A 199 22.71 1.92 6.58
N SER A 200 23.74 2.37 5.86
CA SER A 200 23.62 3.31 4.76
C SER A 200 24.54 2.87 3.61
N TYR A 201 24.01 2.87 2.39
CA TYR A 201 24.71 2.46 1.19
C TYR A 201 24.53 3.53 0.12
N PHE A 202 25.62 3.85 -0.60
CA PHE A 202 25.54 4.67 -1.80
C PHE A 202 25.61 3.74 -3.02
N LEU A 203 24.49 3.58 -3.73
CA LEU A 203 24.41 2.86 -4.99
C LEU A 203 24.74 3.80 -6.14
N SER A 204 25.61 3.37 -7.05
CA SER A 204 26.04 4.14 -8.21
C SER A 204 25.71 3.40 -9.49
N GLY A 205 25.13 4.08 -10.47
CA GLY A 205 24.95 3.48 -11.79
C GLY A 205 26.16 3.69 -12.69
N GLU A 206 26.05 3.23 -13.93
CA GLU A 206 27.10 3.24 -14.97
C GLU A 206 27.56 4.65 -15.33
N GLU A 207 26.69 5.65 -15.24
CA GLU A 207 27.02 7.05 -15.52
C GLU A 207 27.74 7.77 -14.36
N ALA A 208 27.92 7.11 -13.22
CA ALA A 208 28.66 7.65 -12.09
C ALA A 208 30.16 7.27 -12.16
N GLU A 209 31.02 8.29 -12.16
CA GLU A 209 32.49 8.19 -12.13
C GLU A 209 33.03 7.80 -10.74
N ASP A 210 32.67 6.62 -10.23
CA ASP A 210 33.29 5.94 -9.05
C ASP A 210 33.02 6.50 -7.63
N ILE A 211 31.78 6.84 -7.28
CA ILE A 211 31.45 7.29 -5.91
C ILE A 211 30.70 6.25 -5.02
N GLY A 212 30.43 5.04 -5.51
CA GLY A 212 29.76 4.01 -4.69
C GLY A 212 29.66 2.63 -5.33
N VAL A 213 28.87 1.75 -4.72
CA VAL A 213 28.79 0.33 -5.11
C VAL A 213 27.72 0.13 -6.18
N LYS A 214 27.90 -0.86 -7.06
CA LYS A 214 26.90 -1.22 -8.08
C LYS A 214 25.72 -2.00 -7.47
N GLU A 215 26.02 -2.75 -6.43
CA GLU A 215 25.10 -3.63 -5.72
C GLU A 215 25.64 -3.90 -4.30
N PHE A 216 24.78 -4.34 -3.40
CA PHE A 216 25.18 -4.80 -2.06
C PHE A 216 24.26 -5.90 -1.55
N GLU A 217 24.77 -6.70 -0.62
CA GLU A 217 23.98 -7.71 0.09
C GLU A 217 23.48 -7.16 1.43
N VAL A 218 22.23 -7.48 1.76
CA VAL A 218 21.66 -7.10 3.05
C VAL A 218 20.62 -8.10 3.53
N GLU A 219 20.61 -8.34 4.84
CA GLU A 219 19.54 -9.03 5.53
C GLU A 219 18.53 -8.01 6.08
N LEU A 220 17.32 -8.06 5.55
CA LEU A 220 16.19 -7.22 5.95
C LEU A 220 15.31 -7.94 6.97
N LYS A 221 15.09 -7.31 8.11
CA LYS A 221 14.31 -7.80 9.24
C LYS A 221 12.98 -7.05 9.35
N GLU A 222 11.97 -7.74 9.89
CA GLU A 222 10.63 -7.19 10.11
C GLU A 222 10.69 -5.83 10.83
N ASN A 223 9.86 -4.87 10.39
CA ASN A 223 9.75 -3.50 10.91
C ASN A 223 10.97 -2.59 10.70
N GLN A 224 11.92 -2.96 9.85
CA GLN A 224 12.92 -2.01 9.37
C GLN A 224 12.31 -1.06 8.32
N ASP A 225 12.70 0.21 8.36
CA ASP A 225 12.43 1.15 7.27
C ASP A 225 13.55 1.04 6.23
N PHE A 226 13.19 0.82 4.98
CA PHE A 226 14.07 0.81 3.81
C PHE A 226 13.79 2.07 2.99
N ILE A 227 14.69 3.05 3.11
CA ILE A 227 14.51 4.39 2.55
C ILE A 227 15.44 4.57 1.37
N ILE A 228 14.88 4.94 0.22
CA ILE A 228 15.57 5.10 -1.06
C ILE A 228 15.52 6.58 -1.41
N HIS A 229 16.69 7.20 -1.45
CA HIS A 229 16.88 8.59 -1.83
C HIS A 229 17.51 8.71 -3.21
N HIS A 230 16.98 9.62 -4.03
CA HIS A 230 17.62 10.05 -5.28
C HIS A 230 17.82 8.96 -6.34
N ILE A 231 17.22 7.79 -6.14
CA ILE A 231 17.28 6.64 -7.05
C ILE A 231 15.92 6.48 -7.70
N TYR A 232 15.90 6.32 -9.03
CA TYR A 232 14.67 6.16 -9.81
C TYR A 232 13.93 4.87 -9.40
N SER A 233 14.66 3.75 -9.31
CA SER A 233 14.13 2.47 -8.87
C SER A 233 15.25 1.50 -8.47
N VAL A 234 15.00 0.67 -7.46
CA VAL A 234 15.89 -0.44 -7.06
C VAL A 234 15.18 -1.78 -7.19
N THR A 235 15.95 -2.83 -7.42
CA THR A 235 15.49 -4.22 -7.42
C THR A 235 16.18 -4.99 -6.29
N LEU A 236 15.40 -5.81 -5.59
CA LEU A 236 15.82 -6.67 -4.50
C LEU A 236 15.70 -8.13 -4.94
N ASP A 237 16.83 -8.73 -5.29
CA ASP A 237 16.89 -10.16 -5.63
C ASP A 237 16.99 -10.98 -4.35
N LYS A 238 15.92 -11.71 -4.02
CA LYS A 238 15.89 -12.56 -2.82
C LYS A 238 16.86 -13.72 -3.00
N GLU A 239 17.79 -13.86 -2.08
CA GLU A 239 18.63 -15.06 -2.04
C GLU A 239 17.75 -16.28 -1.78
N LYS A 240 17.86 -17.29 -2.64
CA LYS A 240 17.24 -18.58 -2.36
C LYS A 240 17.98 -19.18 -1.17
N THR A 241 17.28 -19.41 -0.07
CA THR A 241 17.78 -20.28 0.99
C THR A 241 18.05 -21.64 0.35
N SER A 242 19.31 -22.06 0.27
CA SER A 242 19.67 -23.43 -0.10
C SER A 242 18.90 -24.36 0.85
N GLN A 243 17.97 -25.13 0.27
CA GLN A 243 17.27 -26.20 0.98
C GLN A 243 18.18 -27.39 1.18
#